data_AF-A0AA44EGV0-F1
#
_entry.id   AF-A0AA44EGV0-F1
#
_cell.length_a   1.000
_cell.length_b   1.000
_cell.length_c   1.000
_cell.angle_alpha   90.00
_cell.angle_beta   90.00
_cell.angle_gamma   90.00
#
_symmetry.space_group_name_H-M   'P 1'
#
loop_
_entity.id
_entity.type
_entity.pdbx_description
1 polymer ?
#
loop_
_entity_poly.entity_id
_entity_poly.type
_entity_poly.pdbx_seq_one_letter_code
_entity_poly.pdbx_strand_id
1 'polypeptide(L)'
;MGRVFDGIKRSLLYSARATMWALRMAAWKLLTFARGPVTLVCGLVTVAGWVGGVFLMPALLWYANTYRGSDFGIGMFAGPVAIGLAMGLIAPVIMVKYDSLLFKLQPSDRITIYT
;
A
#
# COMPACT_ATOMS: atom_id res chain seq x y z
N MET A 1 -33.95 35.28 19.13
CA MET A 1 -32.55 34.83 19.33
C MET A 1 -32.24 33.45 18.71
N GLY A 2 -33.17 32.48 18.69
CA GLY A 2 -32.89 31.12 18.14
C GLY A 2 -32.39 31.07 16.69
N ARG A 3 -32.99 31.86 15.77
CA ARG A 3 -32.61 31.83 14.33
C ARG A 3 -31.18 32.31 14.03
N VAL A 4 -30.63 33.20 14.85
CA VAL A 4 -29.25 33.71 14.69
C VAL A 4 -28.25 32.65 15.14
N PHE A 5 -28.53 31.96 16.24
CA PHE A 5 -27.73 30.81 16.70
C PHE A 5 -27.74 29.64 15.70
N ASP A 6 -28.87 29.39 15.05
CA ASP A 6 -28.96 28.38 13.99
C ASP A 6 -28.22 28.77 12.70
N GLY A 7 -28.07 30.07 12.44
CA GLY A 7 -27.25 30.60 11.35
C GLY A 7 -25.76 30.41 11.60
N ILE A 8 -25.31 30.71 12.83
CA ILE A 8 -23.90 30.56 13.24
C ILE A 8 -23.47 29.09 13.28
N LYS A 9 -24.33 28.19 13.79
CA LYS A 9 -24.05 26.75 13.76
C LYS A 9 -23.93 26.22 12.32
N ARG A 10 -24.78 26.68 11.41
CA ARG A 10 -24.71 26.31 9.99
C ARG A 10 -23.43 26.81 9.34
N SER A 11 -23.04 28.07 9.54
CA SER A 11 -21.81 28.61 8.94
C SER A 11 -20.55 27.89 9.43
N LEU A 12 -20.49 27.50 10.71
CA LEU A 12 -19.41 26.66 11.26
C LEU A 12 -19.40 25.25 10.67
N LEU A 13 -20.56 24.63 10.46
CA LEU A 13 -20.65 23.32 9.82
C LEU A 13 -20.22 23.38 8.34
N TYR A 14 -20.57 24.46 7.65
CA TYR A 14 -20.14 24.70 6.27
C TYR A 14 -18.63 24.89 6.16
N SER A 15 -18.02 25.71 7.03
CA SER A 15 -16.57 25.90 7.02
C SER A 15 -15.82 24.63 7.39
N ALA A 16 -16.31 23.84 8.36
CA ALA A 16 -15.74 22.55 8.72
C ALA A 16 -15.85 21.51 7.58
N ARG A 17 -16.96 21.49 6.84
CA ARG A 17 -17.12 20.63 5.65
C ARG A 17 -16.18 21.04 4.52
N ALA A 18 -16.01 22.34 4.30
CA ALA A 18 -15.09 22.87 3.29
C ALA A 18 -13.62 22.52 3.61
N THR A 19 -13.20 22.65 4.87
CA THR A 19 -11.83 22.27 5.29
C THR A 19 -11.60 20.77 5.19
N MET A 20 -12.57 19.93 5.59
CA MET A 20 -12.49 18.48 5.41
C MET A 20 -12.37 18.08 3.93
N TRP A 21 -13.12 18.75 3.05
CA TRP A 21 -13.03 18.52 1.61
C TRP A 21 -11.66 18.92 1.05
N ALA A 22 -11.14 20.09 1.43
CA ALA A 22 -9.82 20.55 1.00
C ALA A 22 -8.70 19.61 1.48
N LEU A 23 -8.77 19.13 2.73
CA LEU A 23 -7.82 18.15 3.27
C LEU A 23 -7.88 16.82 2.50
N ARG A 24 -9.08 16.34 2.17
CA ARG A 24 -9.25 15.12 1.35
C ARG A 24 -8.67 15.30 -0.05
N MET A 25 -8.88 16.46 -0.68
CA MET A 25 -8.34 16.79 -2.00
C MET A 25 -6.79 16.82 -1.97
N ALA A 26 -6.22 17.46 -0.95
CA ALA A 26 -4.78 17.53 -0.73
C ALA A 26 -4.17 16.14 -0.50
N ALA A 27 -4.80 15.33 0.35
CA ALA A 27 -4.37 13.94 0.61
C ALA A 27 -4.43 13.09 -0.67
N TRP A 28 -5.52 13.19 -1.45
CA TRP A 28 -5.65 12.48 -2.72
C TRP A 28 -4.56 12.89 -3.71
N LYS A 29 -4.28 14.19 -3.87
CA LYS A 29 -3.21 14.67 -4.76
C LYS A 29 -1.84 14.15 -4.33
N LEU A 30 -1.50 14.25 -3.04
CA LEU A 30 -0.23 13.77 -2.49
C LEU A 30 -0.04 12.26 -2.73
N LEU A 31 -1.06 11.46 -2.44
CA LEU A 31 -1.01 10.02 -2.67
C LEU A 31 -0.96 9.67 -4.17
N THR A 32 -1.63 10.45 -5.02
CA THR A 32 -1.58 10.22 -6.47
C THR A 32 -0.17 10.46 -7.01
N PHE A 33 0.54 11.48 -6.51
CA PHE A 33 1.96 11.69 -6.85
C PHE A 33 2.85 10.52 -6.40
N ALA A 34 2.57 9.95 -5.22
CA ALA A 34 3.32 8.81 -4.69
C ALA A 34 2.95 7.46 -5.33
N ARG A 35 1.89 7.39 -6.14
CA ARG A 35 1.43 6.14 -6.79
C ARG A 35 2.51 5.49 -7.66
N GLY A 36 3.22 6.28 -8.46
CA GLY A 36 4.31 5.80 -9.32
C GLY A 36 5.43 5.14 -8.51
N PRO A 37 6.04 5.85 -7.54
CA PRO A 37 7.03 5.29 -6.63
C PRO A 37 6.56 4.03 -5.90
N VAL A 38 5.33 4.02 -5.38
CA VAL A 38 4.75 2.85 -4.68
C VAL A 38 4.66 1.64 -5.61
N THR A 39 4.20 1.85 -6.84
CA THR A 39 4.10 0.81 -7.87
C THR A 39 5.48 0.25 -8.21
N LEU A 40 6.48 1.11 -8.37
CA LEU A 40 7.84 0.71 -8.71
C LEU A 40 8.50 -0.09 -7.57
N VAL A 41 8.43 0.41 -6.34
CA VAL A 41 9.00 -0.29 -5.17
C VAL A 41 8.32 -1.63 -4.95
N CYS A 42 6.99 -1.66 -4.96
CA CYS A 42 6.26 -2.90 -4.78
C CYS A 42 6.55 -3.90 -5.92
N GLY A 43 6.60 -3.44 -7.18
CA GLY A 43 6.95 -4.29 -8.31
C GLY A 43 8.35 -4.92 -8.18
N LEU A 44 9.35 -4.14 -7.78
CA LEU A 44 10.71 -4.65 -7.54
C LEU A 44 10.73 -5.67 -6.40
N VAL A 45 10.06 -5.38 -5.29
CA VAL A 45 9.96 -6.29 -4.13
C VAL A 45 9.24 -7.59 -4.52
N THR A 46 8.19 -7.50 -5.33
CA THR A 46 7.49 -8.67 -5.87
C THR A 46 8.44 -9.54 -6.68
N VAL A 47 9.11 -8.97 -7.68
CA VAL A 47 10.02 -9.72 -8.56
C VAL A 47 11.17 -10.32 -7.75
N ALA A 48 11.83 -9.55 -6.89
CA ALA A 48 12.93 -10.04 -6.05
C ALA A 48 12.47 -11.17 -5.12
N GLY A 49 11.28 -11.03 -4.54
CA GLY A 49 10.69 -12.04 -3.67
C GLY A 49 10.40 -13.36 -4.39
N TRP A 50 9.85 -13.30 -5.60
CA TRP A 50 9.63 -14.49 -6.44
C TRP A 50 10.93 -15.12 -6.93
N VAL A 51 11.93 -14.31 -7.33
CA VAL A 51 13.24 -14.83 -7.77
C VAL A 51 13.96 -15.54 -6.62
N GLY A 52 14.09 -14.89 -5.47
CA GLY A 52 14.71 -15.50 -4.28
C GLY A 52 13.92 -16.69 -3.73
N GLY A 53 12.59 -16.59 -3.79
CA GLY A 53 11.68 -17.54 -3.17
C GLY A 53 11.39 -18.79 -3.97
N VAL A 54 11.16 -18.65 -5.28
CA VAL A 54 10.66 -19.74 -6.13
C VAL A 54 11.73 -20.34 -7.03
N PHE A 55 12.69 -19.53 -7.48
CA PHE A 55 13.77 -20.02 -8.35
C PHE A 55 15.01 -20.45 -7.55
N LEU A 56 15.37 -19.69 -6.52
CA LEU A 56 16.54 -19.99 -5.69
C LEU A 56 16.29 -21.12 -4.68
N MET A 57 15.09 -21.21 -4.09
CA MET A 57 14.76 -22.25 -3.09
C MET A 57 14.95 -23.69 -3.62
N PRO A 58 14.44 -24.08 -4.80
CA PRO A 58 14.60 -25.45 -5.30
C PRO A 58 16.06 -25.76 -5.64
N ALA A 59 16.80 -24.77 -6.17
CA ALA A 59 18.23 -24.92 -6.45
C ALA A 59 19.03 -25.15 -5.17
N LEU A 60 18.71 -24.42 -4.10
CA LEU A 60 19.34 -24.58 -2.79
C LEU A 60 18.94 -25.91 -2.11
N LEU A 61 17.69 -26.35 -2.25
CA LEU A 61 17.22 -27.65 -1.78
C LEU A 61 17.92 -28.81 -2.52
N TRP A 62 18.09 -28.69 -3.83
CA TRP A 62 18.83 -29.67 -4.63
C TRP A 62 20.30 -29.71 -4.24
N TYR A 63 20.94 -28.55 -4.08
CA TYR A 63 22.34 -28.43 -3.66
C TYR A 63 22.55 -29.04 -2.27
N ALA A 64 21.72 -28.69 -1.29
CA ALA A 64 21.82 -29.23 0.07
C ALA A 64 21.59 -30.76 0.12
N ASN A 65 20.74 -31.30 -0.75
CA ASN A 65 20.54 -32.76 -0.87
C ASN A 65 21.70 -33.47 -1.57
N THR A 66 22.35 -32.81 -2.54
CA THR A 66 23.47 -33.37 -3.30
C THR A 66 24.75 -33.39 -2.47
N TYR A 67 24.97 -32.35 -1.66
CA TYR A 67 26.15 -32.20 -0.80
C TYR A 67 25.80 -32.42 0.68
N ARG A 68 25.09 -33.52 0.98
CA ARG A 68 24.77 -33.94 2.35
C ARG A 68 26.08 -34.12 3.15
N GLY A 69 26.25 -33.29 4.17
CA GLY A 69 27.46 -33.24 5.01
C GLY A 69 28.31 -31.98 4.85
N SER A 70 27.94 -31.06 3.94
CA SER A 70 28.51 -29.70 3.89
C SER A 70 27.89 -28.77 4.94
N ASP A 71 28.61 -27.72 5.35
CA ASP A 71 28.11 -26.69 6.26
C ASP A 71 26.93 -25.88 5.69
N PHE A 72 26.63 -26.01 4.39
CA PHE A 72 25.50 -25.37 3.72
C PHE A 72 24.20 -26.15 3.94
N GLY A 73 23.66 -26.04 5.15
CA GLY A 73 22.35 -26.61 5.50
C GLY A 73 21.18 -25.79 4.96
N ILE A 74 20.04 -26.45 4.72
CA ILE A 74 18.75 -25.80 4.36
C ILE A 74 18.40 -24.64 5.30
N GLY A 75 18.78 -24.75 6.59
CA GLY A 75 18.55 -23.71 7.59
C GLY A 75 19.24 -22.37 7.31
N MET A 76 20.38 -22.35 6.62
CA MET A 76 21.08 -21.10 6.27
C MET A 76 20.27 -20.23 5.30
N PHE A 77 19.44 -20.85 4.46
CA PHE A 77 18.72 -20.15 3.39
C PHE A 77 17.21 -20.03 3.64
N ALA A 78 16.66 -20.83 4.56
CA ALA A 78 15.24 -20.84 4.87
C ALA A 78 14.71 -19.45 5.31
N GLY A 79 15.46 -18.71 6.12
CA GLY A 79 15.06 -17.38 6.61
C GLY A 79 14.96 -16.34 5.49
N PRO A 80 16.05 -16.06 4.75
CA PRO A 80 16.02 -15.11 3.63
C PRO A 80 15.00 -15.46 2.56
N VAL A 81 14.82 -16.75 2.26
CA VAL A 81 13.81 -17.21 1.30
C VAL A 81 12.39 -16.98 1.80
N ALA A 82 12.10 -17.33 3.05
CA ALA A 82 10.77 -17.10 3.64
C ALA A 82 10.41 -15.61 3.65
N ILE A 83 11.38 -14.74 3.96
CA ILE A 83 11.22 -13.29 3.88
C ILE A 83 10.97 -12.85 2.44
N GLY A 84 11.75 -13.36 1.48
CA GLY A 84 11.57 -13.08 0.05
C GLY A 84 10.17 -13.45 -0.44
N LEU A 85 9.69 -14.66 -0.14
CA LEU A 85 8.34 -15.11 -0.51
C LEU A 85 7.24 -14.27 0.15
N ALA A 86 7.39 -13.96 1.45
CA ALA A 86 6.43 -13.13 2.16
C ALA A 86 6.35 -11.73 1.53
N MET A 87 7.49 -11.12 1.24
CA MET A 87 7.55 -9.81 0.56
C MET A 87 6.99 -9.89 -0.87
N GLY A 88 7.24 -10.99 -1.58
CA GLY A 88 6.69 -11.29 -2.90
C GLY A 88 5.15 -11.29 -2.95
N LEU A 89 4.53 -11.79 -1.88
CA LEU A 89 3.07 -11.84 -1.70
C LEU A 89 2.48 -10.55 -1.11
N ILE A 90 3.19 -9.88 -0.21
CA ILE A 90 2.68 -8.70 0.50
C ILE A 90 2.71 -7.46 -0.40
N ALA A 91 3.75 -7.29 -1.22
CA ALA A 91 3.90 -6.11 -2.08
C ALA A 91 2.73 -5.89 -3.08
N PRO A 92 2.22 -6.93 -3.78
CA PRO A 92 1.02 -6.79 -4.62
C PRO A 92 -0.23 -6.41 -3.82
N VAL A 93 -0.39 -6.95 -2.60
CA VAL A 93 -1.51 -6.63 -1.72
C VAL A 93 -1.46 -5.17 -1.29
N ILE A 94 -0.26 -4.65 -0.99
CA ILE A 94 -0.07 -3.22 -0.67
C ILE A 94 -0.47 -2.36 -1.86
N MET A 95 -0.07 -2.70 -3.09
CA MET A 95 -0.46 -1.96 -4.30
C MET A 95 -1.99 -1.90 -4.46
N VAL A 96 -2.69 -3.02 -4.31
CA VAL A 96 -4.16 -3.07 -4.41
C VAL A 96 -4.82 -2.24 -3.31
N LYS A 97 -4.33 -2.33 -2.07
CA LYS A 97 -4.86 -1.52 -0.97
C LYS A 97 -4.59 -0.03 -1.16
N TYR A 98 -3.45 0.32 -1.73
CA TYR A 98 -3.09 1.71 -2.06
C TYR A 98 -4.04 2.28 -3.11
N ASP A 99 -4.30 1.55 -4.18
CA ASP A 99 -5.26 1.95 -5.21
C ASP A 99 -6.68 2.04 -4.64
N SER A 100 -7.08 1.10 -3.77
CA SER A 100 -8.38 1.18 -3.07
C SER A 100 -8.49 2.45 -2.21
N LEU A 101 -7.42 2.84 -1.52
CA LEU A 101 -7.37 4.07 -0.74
C LEU A 101 -7.52 5.31 -1.64
N LEU A 102 -6.83 5.32 -2.78
CA LEU A 102 -6.95 6.40 -3.77
C LEU A 102 -8.38 6.53 -4.31
N PHE A 103 -9.03 5.42 -4.64
CA PHE A 103 -10.44 5.43 -5.06
C PHE A 103 -11.37 5.96 -3.96
N LYS A 104 -11.15 5.56 -2.71
CA LYS A 104 -11.94 6.04 -1.58
C LYS A 104 -11.74 7.52 -1.29
N LEU A 105 -10.56 8.07 -1.58
CA LEU A 105 -10.23 9.48 -1.37
C LEU A 105 -10.58 10.36 -2.56
N GLN A 106 -10.75 9.78 -3.75
CA GLN A 106 -11.09 10.50 -4.96
C GLN A 106 -12.29 11.41 -4.69
N PRO A 107 -12.15 12.73 -4.90
CA PRO A 107 -13.26 13.65 -4.77
C PRO A 107 -14.24 13.40 -5.92
N SER A 108 -15.50 13.10 -5.63
CA SER A 108 -16.53 13.04 -6.66
C SER A 108 -16.98 14.47 -6.96
N ASP A 109 -17.04 14.84 -8.24
CA ASP A 109 -17.50 16.17 -8.68
C ASP A 109 -18.96 16.49 -8.26
N ARG A 110 -19.71 15.52 -7.73
CA ARG A 110 -21.13 15.66 -7.37
C ARG A 110 -21.44 16.26 -5.99
N ILE A 111 -20.49 16.37 -5.06
CA ILE A 111 -20.81 16.74 -3.66
C ILE A 111 -20.64 18.25 -3.39
N THR A 112 -20.05 19.02 -4.30
CA THR A 112 -19.52 20.35 -3.93
C THR A 112 -20.50 21.52 -4.05
N ILE A 113 -21.78 21.36 -4.44
CA ILE A 113 -22.64 22.54 -4.73
C ILE A 113 -24.07 22.52 -4.13
N TYR A 114 -24.64 21.39 -3.69
CA TYR A 114 -26.11 21.36 -3.42
C TYR A 114 -26.60 20.70 -2.11
N THR A 115 -25.79 20.50 -1.07
CA THR A 115 -26.31 19.98 0.24
C THR A 115 -25.69 20.60 1.47
#